data_AF-A0A3D3CTP3-F1
#
_entry.id   AF-A0A3D3CTP3-F1
#
_cell.length_a   1.000
_cell.length_b   1.000
_cell.length_c   1.000
_cell.angle_alpha   90.00
_cell.angle_beta   90.00
_cell.angle_gamma   90.00
#
_symmetry.space_group_name_H-M   'P 1'
#
loop_
_entity.id
_entity.type
_entity.pdbx_description
1 polymer ?
#
loop_
_entity_poly.entity_id
_entity_poly.type
_entity_poly.pdbx_seq_one_letter_code
_entity_poly.pdbx_strand_id
1 'polypeptide(L)'
;AGKYLYEKSVGTIVAILFPLVIFVFCFPGFVVRLVAGDHYAEAIPMVHIVILTCLFSPFDRFFGVIMDSIGRAKLNFILLSSFISLTLVLNYFLIGRLGLMGCIYGTLIADGIVFIIRQFLLYKILKVNPLSPFIYAWRFYPEFIRNYIKPLLRKLPG
;
A
#
# COMPACT_ATOMS: atom_id res chain seq x y z
N ALA A 1 -10.24 5.03 -21.67
CA ALA A 1 -11.04 5.04 -20.42
C ALA A 1 -10.34 4.28 -19.27
N GLY A 2 -9.96 3.00 -19.44
CA GLY A 2 -9.41 2.18 -18.34
C GLY A 2 -8.16 2.74 -17.63
N LYS A 3 -7.22 3.34 -18.36
CA LYS A 3 -6.02 3.99 -17.79
C LYS A 3 -6.35 5.15 -16.83
N TYR A 4 -7.28 6.03 -17.24
CA TYR A 4 -7.70 7.18 -16.43
C TYR A 4 -8.45 6.77 -15.15
N LEU A 5 -9.33 5.75 -15.25
CA LEU A 5 -10.05 5.22 -14.09
C LEU A 5 -9.09 4.61 -13.06
N TYR A 6 -8.06 3.89 -13.53
CA TYR A 6 -7.04 3.34 -12.64
C TYR A 6 -6.22 4.44 -11.96
N GLU A 7 -5.66 5.36 -12.74
CA GLU A 7 -4.84 6.46 -12.21
C GLU A 7 -5.61 7.29 -11.17
N LYS A 8 -6.91 7.54 -11.40
CA LYS A 8 -7.78 8.28 -10.48
C LYS A 8 -8.12 7.48 -9.22
N SER A 9 -8.49 6.21 -9.33
CA SER A 9 -8.86 5.37 -8.17
C SER A 9 -7.67 5.09 -7.26
N VAL A 10 -6.51 4.76 -7.84
CA VAL A 10 -5.28 4.56 -7.05
C VAL A 10 -4.82 5.86 -6.43
N GLY A 11 -4.81 6.96 -7.19
CA GLY A 11 -4.44 8.28 -6.68
C GLY A 11 -5.32 8.74 -5.52
N THR A 12 -6.63 8.48 -5.59
CA THR A 12 -7.58 8.84 -4.51
C THR A 12 -7.32 8.04 -3.25
N ILE A 13 -7.13 6.71 -3.37
CA ILE A 13 -6.91 5.87 -2.20
C ILE A 13 -5.55 6.09 -1.57
N VAL A 14 -4.50 6.26 -2.38
CA VAL A 14 -3.19 6.63 -1.86
C VAL A 14 -3.26 7.98 -1.14
N ALA A 15 -3.97 8.97 -1.68
CA ALA A 15 -4.14 10.27 -1.03
C ALA A 15 -4.90 10.21 0.31
N ILE A 16 -5.86 9.28 0.45
CA ILE A 16 -6.56 9.04 1.73
C ILE A 16 -5.69 8.24 2.70
N LEU A 17 -4.94 7.25 2.20
CA LEU A 17 -4.06 6.41 3.02
C LEU A 17 -2.85 7.19 3.55
N PHE A 18 -2.31 8.11 2.77
CA PHE A 18 -1.09 8.83 3.12
C PHE A 18 -1.16 9.60 4.45
N PRO A 19 -2.18 10.43 4.74
CA PRO A 19 -2.28 11.11 6.03
C PRO A 19 -2.47 10.13 7.19
N LEU A 20 -3.18 9.00 6.97
CA LEU A 20 -3.34 7.97 7.98
C LEU A 20 -2.02 7.25 8.27
N VAL A 21 -1.27 6.88 7.24
CA VAL A 21 0.06 6.25 7.36
C VAL A 21 1.04 7.18 8.07
N ILE A 22 1.06 8.47 7.73
CA ILE A 22 1.90 9.46 8.43
C ILE A 22 1.51 9.54 9.91
N PHE A 23 0.21 9.62 10.22
CA PHE A 23 -0.26 9.70 11.60
C PHE A 23 0.18 8.48 12.43
N VAL A 24 0.00 7.28 11.88
CA VAL A 24 0.40 6.03 12.56
C VAL A 24 1.92 5.90 12.65
N PHE A 25 2.67 6.38 11.65
CA PHE A 25 4.13 6.35 11.64
C PHE A 25 4.75 7.34 12.66
N CYS A 26 4.16 8.53 12.82
CA CYS A 26 4.59 9.52 13.81
C CYS A 26 4.18 9.15 15.23
N PHE A 27 3.01 8.50 15.41
CA PHE A 27 2.46 8.17 16.73
C PHE A 27 2.12 6.67 16.89
N PRO A 28 3.05 5.74 16.63
CA PRO A 28 2.76 4.30 16.69
C PRO A 28 2.41 3.87 18.12
N GLY A 29 3.08 4.44 19.13
CA GLY A 29 2.80 4.15 20.53
C GLY A 29 1.44 4.66 21.01
N PHE A 30 0.87 5.69 20.38
CA PHE A 30 -0.50 6.12 20.66
C PHE A 30 -1.49 5.12 20.07
N VAL A 31 -1.28 4.71 18.81
CA VAL A 31 -2.14 3.76 18.11
C VAL A 31 -2.13 2.39 18.79
N VAL A 32 -0.94 1.88 19.15
CA VAL A 32 -0.81 0.58 19.82
C VAL A 32 -1.47 0.59 21.19
N ARG A 33 -1.28 1.64 22.00
CA ARG A 33 -1.94 1.74 23.31
C ARG A 33 -3.45 1.91 23.20
N LEU A 34 -3.94 2.64 22.20
CA LEU A 34 -5.36 2.83 21.99
C LEU A 34 -6.06 1.55 21.52
N VAL A 35 -5.40 0.74 20.68
CA VAL A 35 -5.99 -0.48 20.09
C VAL A 35 -5.77 -1.72 20.96
N ALA A 36 -4.55 -1.91 21.48
CA ALA A 36 -4.12 -3.13 22.16
C ALA A 36 -3.82 -2.94 23.65
N GLY A 37 -3.70 -1.70 24.14
CA GLY A 37 -3.34 -1.39 25.51
C GLY A 37 -1.83 -1.42 25.79
N ASP A 38 -1.43 -1.09 27.02
CA ASP A 38 -0.04 -0.94 27.43
C ASP A 38 0.76 -2.26 27.41
N HIS A 39 0.08 -3.41 27.47
CA HIS A 39 0.71 -4.74 27.43
C HIS A 39 1.40 -5.07 26.10
N TYR A 40 1.13 -4.31 25.04
CA TYR A 40 1.70 -4.52 23.70
C TYR A 40 2.72 -3.46 23.30
N ALA A 41 3.33 -2.77 24.27
CA ALA A 41 4.40 -1.81 24.00
C ALA A 41 5.58 -2.43 23.21
N GLU A 42 5.84 -3.73 23.38
CA GLU A 42 6.84 -4.46 22.60
C GLU A 42 6.51 -4.60 21.10
N ALA A 43 5.24 -4.42 20.72
CA ALA A 43 4.79 -4.44 19.32
C ALA A 43 4.98 -3.09 18.61
N ILE A 44 5.30 -2.00 19.33
CA ILE A 44 5.56 -0.67 18.75
C ILE A 44 6.58 -0.73 17.59
N PRO A 45 7.78 -1.33 17.74
CA PRO A 45 8.74 -1.42 16.64
C PRO A 45 8.24 -2.30 15.48
N MET A 46 7.38 -3.29 15.75
CA MET A 46 6.77 -4.13 14.72
C MET A 46 5.80 -3.31 13.86
N VAL A 47 4.96 -2.49 14.50
CA VAL A 47 3.99 -1.62 13.81
C VAL A 47 4.69 -0.61 12.90
N HIS A 48 5.85 -0.10 13.29
CA HIS A 48 6.65 0.80 12.45
C HIS A 48 7.05 0.20 11.11
N ILE A 49 7.33 -1.11 11.06
CA ILE A 49 7.73 -1.78 9.82
C ILE A 49 6.49 -2.23 9.04
N VAL A 50 5.45 -2.72 9.73
CA VAL A 50 4.19 -3.15 9.11
C VAL A 50 3.45 -1.97 8.46
N ILE A 51 3.50 -0.76 9.04
CA ILE A 51 2.84 0.39 8.41
C ILE A 51 3.44 0.74 7.04
N LEU A 52 4.71 0.37 6.80
CA LEU A 52 5.34 0.52 5.48
C LEU A 52 4.75 -0.48 4.48
N THR A 53 4.40 -1.71 4.90
CA THR A 53 3.72 -2.68 4.02
C THR A 53 2.32 -2.23 3.65
N CYS A 54 1.62 -1.52 4.55
CA CYS A 54 0.32 -0.92 4.27
C CYS A 54 0.35 0.08 3.10
N LEU A 55 1.50 0.72 2.82
CA LEU A 55 1.64 1.61 1.67
C LEU A 55 1.60 0.85 0.34
N PHE A 56 2.11 -0.39 0.29
CA PHE A 56 2.15 -1.22 -0.91
C PHE A 56 0.83 -1.97 -1.17
N SER A 57 0.13 -2.38 -0.10
CA SER A 57 -1.15 -3.11 -0.17
C SER A 57 -2.20 -2.55 -1.15
N PRO A 58 -2.50 -1.23 -1.20
CA PRO A 58 -3.48 -0.70 -2.15
C PRO A 58 -3.03 -0.87 -3.60
N PHE A 59 -1.74 -0.69 -3.91
CA PHE A 59 -1.22 -0.86 -5.26
C PHE A 59 -1.45 -2.28 -5.77
N ASP A 60 -1.18 -3.26 -4.91
CA ASP A 60 -1.38 -4.67 -5.19
C ASP A 60 -2.84 -5.01 -5.46
N ARG A 61 -3.74 -4.51 -4.61
CA ARG A 61 -5.18 -4.76 -4.73
C ARG A 61 -5.74 -4.14 -6.02
N PHE A 62 -5.32 -2.93 -6.35
CA PHE A 62 -5.74 -2.28 -7.59
C PHE A 62 -5.16 -2.92 -8.84
N PHE A 63 -3.91 -3.38 -8.81
CA PHE A 63 -3.32 -4.15 -9.89
C PHE A 63 -4.16 -5.39 -10.20
N GLY A 64 -4.56 -6.13 -9.16
CA GLY A 64 -5.40 -7.32 -9.31
C GLY A 64 -6.74 -7.00 -9.96
N VAL A 65 -7.46 -6.01 -9.44
CA VAL A 65 -8.77 -5.59 -9.97
C VAL A 65 -8.68 -5.17 -11.45
N ILE A 66 -7.65 -4.42 -11.85
CA ILE A 66 -7.47 -4.07 -13.27
C ILE A 66 -7.22 -5.33 -14.11
N MET A 67 -6.32 -6.19 -13.67
CA MET A 67 -5.89 -7.34 -14.46
C MET A 67 -7.06 -8.30 -14.69
N ASP A 68 -7.91 -8.45 -13.67
CA ASP A 68 -9.17 -9.18 -13.77
C ASP A 68 -10.15 -8.47 -14.72
N SER A 69 -10.26 -7.15 -14.64
CA SER A 69 -11.14 -6.34 -15.51
C SER A 69 -10.75 -6.35 -16.99
N ILE A 70 -9.46 -6.52 -17.32
CA ILE A 70 -8.96 -6.61 -18.72
C ILE A 70 -9.06 -8.06 -19.24
N GLY A 71 -9.58 -9.00 -18.45
CA GLY A 71 -9.69 -10.41 -18.83
C GLY A 71 -8.36 -11.17 -18.75
N ARG A 72 -7.37 -10.64 -18.02
CA ARG A 72 -6.06 -11.27 -17.79
C ARG A 72 -5.93 -11.88 -16.39
N ALA A 73 -7.03 -12.36 -15.83
CA ALA A 73 -7.08 -12.98 -14.50
C ALA A 73 -6.06 -14.11 -14.30
N LYS A 74 -5.73 -14.88 -15.35
CA LYS A 74 -4.68 -15.92 -15.28
C LYS A 74 -3.31 -15.36 -14.88
N LEU A 75 -2.92 -14.18 -15.38
CA LEU A 75 -1.66 -13.54 -15.01
C LEU A 75 -1.70 -13.03 -13.56
N ASN A 76 -2.84 -12.45 -13.16
CA ASN A 76 -3.04 -12.01 -11.78
C ASN A 76 -2.91 -13.18 -10.80
N PHE A 77 -3.56 -14.31 -11.11
CA PHE A 77 -3.49 -15.52 -10.31
C PHE A 77 -2.07 -16.08 -10.19
N ILE A 78 -1.33 -16.17 -11.30
CA ILE A 78 0.08 -16.62 -11.28
C ILE A 78 0.93 -15.70 -10.40
N LEU A 79 0.81 -14.38 -10.56
CA LEU A 79 1.56 -13.42 -9.75
C LEU A 79 1.19 -13.46 -8.27
N LEU A 80 -0.09 -13.63 -7.94
CA LEU A 80 -0.56 -13.78 -6.57
C LEU A 80 -0.02 -15.08 -5.94
N SER A 81 -0.08 -16.18 -6.68
CA SER A 81 0.48 -17.46 -6.22
C SER A 81 1.99 -17.35 -6.01
N SER A 82 2.73 -16.74 -6.94
CA SER A 82 4.18 -16.51 -6.79
C SER A 82 4.48 -15.62 -5.58
N PHE A 83 3.67 -14.59 -5.32
CA PHE A 83 3.82 -13.74 -4.14
C PHE A 83 3.64 -14.52 -2.84
N ILE A 84 2.59 -15.35 -2.74
CA ILE A 84 2.34 -16.17 -1.56
C ILE A 84 3.50 -17.16 -1.34
N SER A 85 3.96 -17.83 -2.41
CA SER A 85 5.10 -18.74 -2.33
C SER A 85 6.38 -18.02 -1.90
N LEU A 86 6.67 -16.85 -2.47
CA LEU A 86 7.85 -16.05 -2.12
C LEU A 86 7.80 -15.63 -0.64
N THR A 87 6.66 -15.12 -0.20
CA THR A 87 6.45 -14.68 1.19
C THR A 87 6.61 -15.84 2.18
N LEU A 88 6.05 -17.01 1.86
CA LEU A 88 6.23 -18.22 2.69
C LEU A 88 7.68 -18.66 2.79
N VAL A 89 8.41 -18.67 1.66
CA VAL A 89 9.84 -19.03 1.64
C VAL A 89 10.65 -18.04 2.45
N LEU A 90 10.47 -16.74 2.25
CA LEU A 90 11.19 -15.72 3.01
C LEU A 90 10.86 -15.81 4.50
N ASN A 91 9.59 -15.92 4.86
CA ASN A 91 9.19 -16.03 6.26
C ASN A 91 9.80 -17.27 6.92
N TYR A 92 9.78 -18.42 6.25
CA TYR A 92 10.41 -19.64 6.76
C TYR A 92 11.90 -19.46 7.04
N PHE A 93 12.65 -18.87 6.11
CA PHE A 93 14.09 -18.62 6.29
C PHE A 93 14.39 -17.56 7.36
N LEU A 94 13.61 -16.49 7.42
CA LEU A 94 13.88 -15.35 8.31
C LEU A 94 13.42 -15.61 9.74
N ILE A 95 12.37 -16.41 9.96
CA ILE A 95 11.93 -16.84 11.30
C ILE A 95 13.08 -17.55 12.03
N GLY A 96 13.83 -18.40 11.32
CA GLY A 96 14.96 -19.14 11.90
C GLY A 96 16.12 -18.27 12.40
N ARG A 97 16.24 -17.01 11.96
CA ARG A 97 17.34 -16.10 12.34
C ARG A 97 16.89 -14.93 13.22
N LEU A 98 15.68 -14.42 12.99
CA LEU A 98 15.20 -13.15 13.56
C LEU A 98 13.87 -13.31 14.32
N GLY A 99 13.36 -14.53 14.48
CA GLY A 99 12.10 -14.81 15.16
C GLY A 99 10.90 -14.08 14.52
N LEU A 100 10.04 -13.49 15.34
CA LEU A 100 8.85 -12.75 14.89
C LEU A 100 9.18 -11.56 13.97
N MET A 101 10.28 -10.84 14.24
CA MET A 101 10.72 -9.73 13.38
C MET A 101 11.11 -10.22 11.98
N GLY A 102 11.64 -11.44 11.88
CA GLY A 102 11.98 -12.06 10.60
C GLY A 102 10.78 -12.20 9.66
N CYS A 103 9.60 -12.52 10.18
CA CYS A 103 8.36 -12.58 9.40
C CYS A 103 7.96 -11.21 8.83
N ILE A 104 8.12 -10.15 9.62
CA ILE A 104 7.76 -8.79 9.21
C ILE A 104 8.71 -8.31 8.11
N TYR A 105 10.03 -8.50 8.29
CA TYR A 105 11.01 -8.16 7.26
C TYR A 105 10.84 -9.02 6.00
N GLY A 106 10.52 -10.31 6.15
CA GLY A 106 10.28 -11.21 5.03
C GLY A 106 9.09 -10.76 4.17
N THR A 107 8.01 -10.38 4.84
CA THR A 107 6.81 -9.85 4.19
C THR A 107 7.10 -8.52 3.49
N LEU A 108 7.81 -7.59 4.14
CA LEU A 108 8.18 -6.30 3.53
C LEU A 108 9.07 -6.48 2.28
N ILE A 109 10.04 -7.40 2.33
CA ILE A 109 10.92 -7.69 1.19
C ILE A 109 10.12 -8.33 0.05
N ALA A 110 9.24 -9.28 0.37
CA ALA A 110 8.38 -9.93 -0.63
C ALA A 110 7.43 -8.92 -1.29
N ASP A 111 6.80 -8.04 -0.51
CA ASP A 111 5.96 -6.94 -1.00
C ASP A 111 6.76 -6.03 -1.94
N GLY A 112 7.98 -5.64 -1.56
CA GLY A 112 8.86 -4.81 -2.39
C GLY A 112 9.21 -5.47 -3.72
N ILE A 113 9.57 -6.76 -3.72
CA ILE A 113 9.90 -7.50 -4.94
C ILE A 113 8.67 -7.61 -5.85
N VAL A 114 7.52 -7.97 -5.30
CA VAL A 114 6.30 -8.16 -6.06
C VAL A 114 5.73 -6.85 -6.58
N PHE A 115 5.85 -5.78 -5.80
CA PHE A 115 5.55 -4.43 -6.25
C PHE A 115 6.35 -4.06 -7.50
N ILE A 116 7.67 -4.32 -7.53
CA ILE A 116 8.52 -4.06 -8.71
C ILE A 116 8.07 -4.89 -9.91
N ILE A 117 7.81 -6.19 -9.73
CA ILE A 117 7.38 -7.10 -10.81
C ILE A 117 6.02 -6.66 -11.37
N ARG A 118 5.04 -6.36 -10.50
CA ARG A 118 3.70 -5.90 -10.88
C ARG A 118 3.77 -4.56 -11.59
N GLN A 119 4.59 -3.63 -11.11
CA GLN A 119 4.82 -2.34 -11.75
C GLN A 119 5.40 -2.50 -13.16
N PHE A 120 6.37 -3.39 -13.33
CA PHE A 120 6.95 -3.69 -14.64
C PHE A 120 5.94 -4.35 -15.59
N LEU A 121 5.14 -5.30 -15.10
CA LEU A 121 4.11 -5.95 -15.91
C LEU A 121 2.99 -4.99 -16.32
N LEU A 122 2.62 -4.06 -15.43
CA LEU A 122 1.64 -3.01 -15.70
C LEU A 122 2.14 -2.06 -16.80
N TYR A 123 3.41 -1.68 -16.75
CA TYR A 123 4.05 -0.90 -17.82
C TYR A 123 3.99 -1.64 -19.16
N LYS A 124 4.29 -2.95 -19.17
CA LYS A 124 4.30 -3.77 -20.39
C LYS A 124 2.91 -3.97 -21.00
N ILE A 125 1.87 -4.18 -20.19
CA ILE A 125 0.51 -4.49 -20.66
C ILE A 125 -0.28 -3.24 -21.02
N LEU A 126 -0.19 -2.18 -20.21
CA LEU A 126 -1.02 -0.98 -20.36
C LEU A 126 -0.28 0.25 -20.89
N LYS A 127 1.04 0.17 -21.10
CA LYS A 127 1.89 1.36 -21.37
C LYS A 127 1.59 2.50 -20.38
N VAL A 128 1.33 2.13 -19.13
CA VAL A 128 1.11 3.07 -18.01
C VAL A 128 2.48 3.34 -17.43
N ASN A 129 2.94 4.59 -17.53
CA ASN A 129 4.26 4.97 -17.06
C ASN A 129 4.39 4.66 -15.56
N PRO A 130 5.50 4.06 -15.11
CA PRO A 130 5.69 3.70 -13.70
C PRO A 130 5.78 4.92 -12.77
N LEU A 131 6.04 6.11 -13.33
CA LEU A 131 6.07 7.40 -12.63
C LEU A 131 4.70 8.10 -12.57
N SER A 132 3.70 7.65 -13.35
CA SER A 132 2.37 8.27 -13.38
C SER A 132 1.64 8.19 -12.03
N PRO A 133 1.61 7.06 -11.30
CA PRO A 133 0.90 6.97 -10.02
C PRO A 133 1.49 7.90 -8.96
N PHE A 134 2.81 8.12 -8.94
CA PHE A 134 3.48 9.08 -8.06
C PHE A 134 3.23 10.53 -8.48
N ILE A 135 3.28 10.84 -9.78
CA ILE A 135 2.94 12.17 -10.32
C ILE A 135 1.47 12.49 -10.10
N TYR A 136 0.55 11.51 -10.24
CA TYR A 136 -0.86 11.69 -9.93
C TYR A 136 -1.14 11.75 -8.43
N ALA A 137 -0.44 10.98 -7.59
CA ALA A 137 -0.54 11.12 -6.14
C ALA A 137 -0.13 12.55 -5.71
N TRP A 138 0.98 13.07 -6.25
CA TRP A 138 1.44 14.44 -5.99
C TRP A 138 0.53 15.52 -6.59
N ARG A 139 -0.09 15.26 -7.74
CA ARG A 139 -1.05 16.16 -8.41
C ARG A 139 -2.45 16.12 -7.79
N PHE A 140 -2.80 15.04 -7.10
CA PHE A 140 -4.06 14.90 -6.37
C PHE A 140 -4.03 15.64 -5.03
N TYR A 141 -2.87 15.87 -4.42
CA TYR A 141 -2.73 16.71 -3.21
C TYR A 141 -3.35 18.11 -3.35
N PRO A 142 -3.01 18.93 -4.38
CA PRO A 142 -3.63 20.23 -4.55
C PRO A 142 -5.12 20.16 -4.97
N GLU A 143 -5.55 19.12 -5.67
CA GLU A 143 -6.96 18.93 -6.03
C GLU A 143 -7.83 18.48 -4.85
N PHE A 144 -7.32 17.62 -3.96
CA PHE A 144 -8.02 17.16 -2.76
C PHE A 144 -8.17 18.30 -1.74
N ILE A 145 -7.10 19.09 -1.54
CA ILE A 145 -7.15 20.29 -0.69
C ILE A 145 -8.15 21.31 -1.25
N ARG A 146 -8.19 21.51 -2.58
CA ARG A 146 -9.09 22.48 -3.21
C ARG A 146 -10.56 22.03 -3.23
N ASN A 147 -10.82 20.75 -3.47
CA ASN A 147 -12.17 20.23 -3.70
C ASN A 147 -12.85 19.61 -2.47
N TYR A 148 -12.09 19.18 -1.45
CA TYR A 148 -12.68 18.57 -0.24
C TYR A 148 -12.42 19.39 1.02
N ILE A 149 -11.20 19.89 1.22
CA ILE A 149 -10.88 20.67 2.44
C ILE A 149 -11.48 22.08 2.38
N LYS A 150 -11.35 22.77 1.24
CA LYS A 150 -11.90 24.12 1.05
C LYS A 150 -13.43 24.22 1.23
N PRO A 151 -14.26 23.31 0.67
CA PRO A 151 -15.70 23.36 0.91
C PRO A 151 -16.13 22.82 2.28
N LEU A 152 -15.33 21.95 2.93
CA LEU A 152 -15.60 21.50 4.30
C LEU A 152 -15.34 22.61 5.33
N LEU A 153 -14.25 23.37 5.16
CA LEU A 153 -13.96 24.58 5.95
C LEU A 153 -14.99 25.68 5.73
N ARG A 154 -15.61 25.75 4.54
CA ARG A 154 -16.68 26.71 4.22
C ARG A 154 -18.05 26.29 4.77
N LYS A 155 -18.20 25.04 5.21
CA LYS A 155 -19.43 24.48 5.82
C LYS A 155 -19.38 24.43 7.35
N LEU A 156 -18.25 24.77 7.98
CA LEU A 156 -18.19 24.98 9.42
C LEU A 156 -18.82 26.36 9.72
N PRO A 157 -19.96 26.42 10.43
CA PRO A 157 -20.40 27.67 11.02
C PRO A 157 -19.33 28.09 12.05
N GLY A 158 -18.85 29.32 11.91
CA GLY A 158 -18.03 29.97 12.94
C GLY A 158 -18.81 30.18 14.22
#